data_AF-A0AAT9HWC0-F1
#
_entry.id   AF-A0AAT9HWC0-F1
#
_cell.length_a   1.000
_cell.length_b   1.000
_cell.length_c   1.000
_cell.angle_alpha   90.00
_cell.angle_beta   90.00
_cell.angle_gamma   90.00
#
_symmetry.space_group_name_H-M   'P 1'
#
loop_
_entity.id
_entity.type
_entity.pdbx_description
1 polymer ?
#
loop_
_entity_poly.entity_id
_entity_poly.type
_entity_poly.pdbx_seq_one_letter_code
_entity_poly.pdbx_strand_id
1 'polypeptide(L)'
;MDRPARGRSGAEAAQEAELERDADGQLLCPPAGPATDPAFDNKLLAPAIERYDRARTAFAAAEDGLEADARLGALTGAEREIRALVESRTRPTWDAVWRGLDLLAGLPEGARVEERWTRDRWSFTGHRDRVTAGEPPQPRRDDAVTAANKLATREREQARLEAQEALDDPLAMAARRLSGEAFAGEVVDVVMAYSESKRPSPRPLVTVRTEDRPHLAERVRAYRSLGGSRRRRSSSATRTARTAVCWSCVSWTRWAGARSRRRARSRRRATACASRCSSTNRAAGRSCPTRRRPRGPMAARPVRRPYRSPPTR
;
A
#
# COMPACT_ATOMS: atom_id res chain seq x y z
N MET A 1 15.31 -11.64 14.58
CA MET A 1 15.94 -12.85 14.01
C MET A 1 17.42 -12.58 14.01
N ASP A 2 18.14 -13.23 14.92
CA ASP A 2 19.60 -13.20 14.90
C ASP A 2 20.07 -13.88 13.62
N ARG A 3 21.13 -13.37 13.00
CA ARG A 3 21.76 -14.02 11.84
C ARG A 3 22.18 -15.44 12.27
N PRO A 4 21.98 -16.48 11.43
CA PRO A 4 22.49 -17.81 11.77
C PRO A 4 24.00 -17.72 12.01
N ALA A 5 24.47 -18.40 13.06
CA ALA A 5 25.89 -18.51 13.37
C ALA A 5 26.64 -19.01 12.12
N ARG A 6 27.81 -18.43 11.84
CA ARG A 6 28.61 -18.75 10.64
C ARG A 6 28.80 -20.27 10.56
N GLY A 7 28.18 -20.92 9.57
CA GLY A 7 28.31 -22.36 9.31
C GLY A 7 27.00 -23.14 9.25
N ARG A 8 25.86 -22.58 9.70
CA ARG A 8 24.53 -23.23 9.57
C ARG A 8 23.75 -22.66 8.40
N SER A 9 23.01 -23.53 7.70
CA SER A 9 22.02 -23.12 6.72
C SER A 9 20.79 -22.50 7.39
N GLY A 10 20.04 -21.68 6.64
CA GLY A 10 18.79 -21.11 7.16
C GLY A 10 17.73 -22.18 7.50
N ALA A 11 17.76 -23.31 6.80
CA ALA A 11 16.84 -24.43 7.07
C ALA A 11 17.15 -25.10 8.42
N GLU A 12 18.42 -25.34 8.72
CA GLU A 12 18.84 -25.91 10.01
C GLU A 12 18.51 -24.97 11.17
N ALA A 13 18.75 -23.67 11.01
CA ALA A 13 18.41 -22.68 12.02
C ALA A 13 16.89 -22.57 12.26
N ALA A 14 16.08 -22.70 11.21
CA ALA A 14 14.62 -22.72 11.34
C ALA A 14 14.13 -23.98 12.06
N GLN A 15 14.67 -25.14 11.69
CA GLN A 15 14.33 -26.42 12.32
C GLN A 15 14.69 -26.44 13.81
N GLU A 16 15.84 -25.90 14.18
CA GLU A 16 16.26 -25.76 15.58
C GLU A 16 15.27 -24.86 16.35
N ALA A 17 14.96 -23.68 15.82
CA ALA A 17 13.98 -22.78 16.44
C ALA A 17 12.57 -23.39 16.59
N GLU A 18 12.16 -24.26 15.67
CA GLU A 18 10.86 -24.94 15.70
C GLU A 18 10.80 -26.13 16.68
N LEU A 19 11.93 -26.79 16.95
CA LEU A 19 11.96 -28.06 17.70
C LEU A 19 12.65 -27.99 19.06
N GLU A 20 13.52 -27.00 19.28
CA GLU A 20 14.33 -26.93 20.49
C GLU A 20 13.46 -26.64 21.72
N ARG A 21 13.67 -27.43 22.77
CA ARG A 21 12.92 -27.37 24.02
C ARG A 21 13.86 -27.22 25.21
N ASP A 22 13.39 -26.53 26.24
CA ASP A 22 14.07 -26.47 27.54
C ASP A 22 13.94 -27.79 28.32
N ALA A 23 14.57 -27.83 29.50
CA ALA A 23 14.54 -28.98 30.40
C ALA A 23 13.12 -29.36 30.87
N ASP A 24 12.19 -28.40 30.87
CA ASP A 24 10.79 -28.60 31.24
C ASP A 24 9.91 -29.01 30.04
N GLY A 25 10.54 -29.20 28.87
CA GLY A 25 9.91 -29.62 27.63
C GLY A 25 9.10 -28.53 26.96
N GLN A 26 9.37 -27.25 27.21
CA GLN A 26 8.74 -26.10 26.55
C GLN A 26 9.58 -25.62 25.39
N LEU A 27 8.95 -25.16 24.30
CA LEU A 27 9.68 -24.60 23.16
C LEU A 27 10.50 -23.35 23.56
N LEU A 28 11.76 -23.30 23.12
CA LEU A 28 12.62 -22.12 23.28
C LEU A 28 12.17 -20.95 22.41
N CYS A 29 11.60 -21.26 21.24
CA CYS A 29 10.98 -20.30 20.34
C CYS A 29 9.48 -20.61 20.22
N PRO A 30 8.64 -20.10 21.14
CA PRO A 30 7.20 -20.33 21.09
C PRO A 30 6.60 -19.84 19.77
N PRO A 31 5.62 -20.57 19.21
CA PRO A 31 4.99 -20.18 17.95
C PRO A 31 4.30 -18.82 18.09
N ALA A 32 4.56 -17.93 17.14
CA ALA A 32 3.95 -16.59 17.08
C ALA A 32 2.53 -16.57 16.50
N GLY A 33 1.95 -17.75 16.21
CA GLY A 33 0.70 -17.92 15.47
C GLY A 33 -0.49 -18.36 16.33
N PRO A 34 -1.65 -18.65 15.71
CA PRO A 34 -2.85 -19.12 16.40
C PRO A 34 -2.71 -20.54 16.98
N ALA A 35 -1.69 -21.28 16.58
CA ALA A 35 -1.37 -22.59 17.14
C ALA A 35 -0.45 -22.39 18.37
N THR A 36 -0.95 -22.73 19.55
CA THR A 36 -0.21 -22.77 20.80
C THR A 36 0.56 -24.09 20.94
N ASP A 37 1.63 -24.11 21.75
CA ASP A 37 2.38 -25.33 22.06
C ASP A 37 1.55 -26.21 23.03
N PRO A 38 1.17 -27.45 22.65
CA PRO A 38 0.40 -28.31 23.54
C PRO A 38 1.10 -28.61 24.87
N ALA A 39 2.44 -28.58 24.91
CA ALA A 39 3.18 -28.77 26.15
C ALA A 39 2.99 -27.59 27.12
N PHE A 40 2.89 -26.36 26.62
CA PHE A 40 2.58 -25.17 27.41
C PHE A 40 1.13 -25.24 27.92
N ASP A 41 0.19 -25.51 27.03
CA ASP A 41 -1.24 -25.53 27.35
C ASP A 41 -1.55 -26.57 28.43
N ASN A 42 -1.07 -27.80 28.25
CA ASN A 42 -1.42 -28.92 29.13
C ASN A 42 -0.61 -28.94 30.43
N LYS A 43 0.67 -28.56 30.40
CA LYS A 43 1.55 -28.72 31.57
C LYS A 43 1.65 -27.45 32.42
N LEU A 44 1.42 -26.28 31.85
CA LEU A 44 1.59 -25.00 32.54
C LEU A 44 0.27 -24.24 32.67
N LEU A 45 -0.40 -23.97 31.54
CA LEU A 45 -1.57 -23.10 31.54
C LEU A 45 -2.79 -23.76 32.20
N ALA A 46 -3.14 -24.99 31.83
CA ALA A 46 -4.28 -25.70 32.41
C ALA A 46 -4.18 -25.84 33.95
N PRO A 47 -3.04 -26.30 34.52
CA PRO A 47 -2.87 -26.34 35.98
C PRO A 47 -2.92 -24.96 36.66
N ALA A 48 -2.51 -23.88 35.97
CA ALA A 48 -2.63 -22.52 36.49
C ALA A 48 -4.09 -22.05 36.51
N ILE A 49 -4.87 -22.35 35.46
CA ILE A 49 -6.31 -22.08 35.39
C ILE A 49 -7.05 -22.84 36.49
N GLU A 50 -6.76 -24.13 36.68
CA GLU A 50 -7.38 -24.93 37.76
C GLU A 50 -7.09 -24.36 39.16
N ARG A 51 -5.87 -23.85 39.40
CA ARG A 51 -5.53 -23.18 40.65
C ARG A 51 -6.27 -21.87 40.82
N TYR A 52 -6.38 -21.07 39.76
CA TYR A 52 -7.19 -19.86 39.77
C TYR A 52 -8.66 -20.15 40.07
N ASP A 53 -9.26 -21.15 39.42
CA ASP A 53 -10.66 -21.52 39.64
C ASP A 53 -10.92 -22.05 41.06
N ARG A 54 -9.98 -22.83 41.62
CA ARG A 54 -10.04 -23.25 43.02
C ARG A 54 -9.93 -22.06 43.96
N ALA A 55 -8.98 -21.15 43.74
CA ALA A 55 -8.81 -19.96 44.56
C ALA A 55 -10.03 -19.02 44.48
N ARG A 56 -10.63 -18.88 43.30
CA ARG A 56 -11.84 -18.09 43.06
C ARG A 56 -13.04 -18.67 43.81
N THR A 57 -13.23 -19.99 43.72
CA THR A 57 -14.29 -20.69 44.45
C THR A 57 -14.10 -20.57 45.96
N ALA A 58 -12.87 -20.76 46.45
CA ALA A 58 -12.55 -20.61 47.86
C ALA A 58 -12.84 -19.18 48.34
N PHE A 59 -12.36 -18.16 47.63
CA PHE A 59 -12.62 -16.76 47.99
C PHE A 59 -14.12 -16.44 48.07
N ALA A 60 -14.93 -16.94 47.14
CA ALA A 60 -16.38 -16.76 47.16
C ALA A 60 -17.08 -17.44 48.36
N ALA A 61 -16.47 -18.47 48.95
CA ALA A 61 -16.98 -19.20 50.09
C ALA A 61 -16.43 -18.69 51.44
N ALA A 62 -15.78 -17.53 51.49
CA ALA A 62 -15.25 -16.98 52.74
C ALA A 62 -16.39 -16.48 53.63
N GLU A 63 -16.42 -16.91 54.90
CA GLU A 63 -17.48 -16.55 55.84
C GLU A 63 -17.13 -15.33 56.70
N ASP A 64 -15.83 -15.05 56.86
CA ASP A 64 -15.33 -13.93 57.63
C ASP A 64 -14.26 -13.11 56.87
N GLY A 65 -14.00 -11.89 57.37
CA GLY A 65 -13.09 -10.95 56.71
C GLY A 65 -11.62 -11.38 56.73
N LEU A 66 -11.18 -12.13 57.74
CA LEU A 66 -9.78 -12.56 57.86
C LEU A 66 -9.47 -13.69 56.87
N GLU A 67 -10.43 -14.61 56.73
CA GLU A 67 -10.43 -15.68 55.74
C GLU A 67 -10.57 -15.12 54.32
N ALA A 68 -11.43 -14.12 54.12
CA ALA A 68 -11.56 -13.43 52.83
C ALA A 68 -10.24 -12.80 52.38
N ASP A 69 -9.52 -12.12 53.28
CA ASP A 69 -8.22 -11.50 52.97
C ASP A 69 -7.16 -12.54 52.57
N ALA A 70 -7.05 -13.64 53.31
CA ALA A 70 -6.10 -14.71 52.98
C ALA A 70 -6.42 -15.36 51.62
N ARG A 71 -7.71 -15.62 51.35
CA ARG A 71 -8.17 -16.22 50.09
C ARG A 71 -8.05 -15.24 48.91
N LEU A 72 -8.23 -13.95 49.14
CA LEU A 72 -7.97 -12.91 48.13
C LEU A 72 -6.48 -12.87 47.73
N GLY A 73 -5.58 -13.06 48.69
CA GLY A 73 -4.14 -13.20 48.44
C GLY A 73 -3.84 -14.39 47.53
N ALA A 74 -4.43 -15.55 47.80
CA ALA A 74 -4.29 -16.74 46.96
C ALA A 74 -4.84 -16.54 45.54
N LEU A 75 -6.03 -15.92 45.41
CA LEU A 75 -6.64 -15.59 44.12
C LEU A 75 -5.73 -14.64 43.30
N THR A 76 -5.25 -13.58 43.93
CA THR A 76 -4.33 -12.62 43.30
C THR A 76 -3.02 -13.29 42.87
N GLY A 77 -2.50 -14.23 43.66
CA GLY A 77 -1.33 -15.04 43.31
C GLY A 77 -1.57 -15.86 42.03
N ALA A 78 -2.70 -16.56 41.95
CA ALA A 78 -3.06 -17.36 40.79
C ALA A 78 -3.29 -16.49 39.53
N GLU A 79 -3.90 -15.32 39.67
CA GLU A 79 -4.04 -14.35 38.55
C GLU A 79 -2.69 -13.89 38.02
N ARG A 80 -1.75 -13.55 38.92
CA ARG A 80 -0.41 -13.11 38.53
C ARG A 80 0.36 -14.20 37.82
N GLU A 81 0.18 -15.45 38.23
CA GLU A 81 0.81 -16.59 37.58
C GLU A 81 0.28 -16.80 36.16
N ILE A 82 -1.04 -16.79 35.96
CA ILE A 82 -1.63 -16.87 34.61
C ILE A 82 -1.11 -15.73 33.75
N ARG A 83 -1.08 -14.50 34.29
CA ARG A 83 -0.55 -13.34 33.57
C ARG A 83 0.90 -13.55 33.16
N ALA A 84 1.76 -14.01 34.08
CA ALA A 84 3.16 -14.28 33.80
C ALA A 84 3.35 -15.35 32.72
N LEU A 85 2.56 -16.42 32.75
CA LEU A 85 2.58 -17.46 31.71
C LEU A 85 2.19 -16.91 30.34
N VAL A 86 1.08 -16.16 30.25
CA VAL A 86 0.63 -15.56 28.98
C VAL A 86 1.63 -14.52 28.47
N GLU A 87 2.17 -13.69 29.36
CA GLU A 87 3.18 -12.70 29.02
C GLU A 87 4.45 -13.37 28.48
N SER A 88 4.91 -14.46 29.10
CA SER A 88 6.10 -15.20 28.65
C SER A 88 5.99 -15.70 27.20
N ARG A 89 4.76 -16.00 26.73
CA ARG A 89 4.52 -16.50 25.36
C ARG A 89 4.19 -15.40 24.36
N THR A 90 3.57 -14.30 24.80
CA THR A 90 3.13 -13.21 23.91
C THR A 90 4.18 -12.09 23.76
N ARG A 91 4.95 -11.82 24.81
CA ARG A 91 5.92 -10.72 24.85
C ARG A 91 7.03 -10.83 23.79
N PRO A 92 7.66 -12.01 23.56
CA PRO A 92 8.74 -12.11 22.57
C PRO A 92 8.27 -11.75 21.15
N THR A 93 7.06 -12.21 20.78
CA THR A 93 6.43 -11.89 19.49
C THR A 93 6.10 -10.41 19.40
N TRP A 94 5.51 -9.83 20.46
CA TRP A 94 5.21 -8.40 20.52
C TRP A 94 6.48 -7.54 20.31
N ASP A 95 7.56 -7.84 21.04
CA ASP A 95 8.82 -7.12 20.89
C ASP A 95 9.44 -7.36 19.50
N ALA A 96 9.28 -8.54 18.91
CA ALA A 96 9.72 -8.81 17.54
C ALA A 96 8.96 -7.98 16.49
N VAL A 97 7.65 -7.80 16.66
CA VAL A 97 6.84 -6.93 15.80
C VAL A 97 7.32 -5.50 15.88
N TRP A 98 7.56 -4.95 17.08
CA TRP A 98 8.06 -3.59 17.23
C TRP A 98 9.46 -3.41 16.66
N ARG A 99 10.37 -4.35 16.90
CA ARG A 99 11.68 -4.34 16.23
C ARG A 99 11.53 -4.35 14.70
N GLY A 100 10.59 -5.13 14.17
CA GLY A 100 10.28 -5.15 12.74
C GLY A 100 9.82 -3.78 12.23
N LEU A 101 8.92 -3.12 12.98
CA LEU A 101 8.45 -1.77 12.66
C LEU A 101 9.59 -0.74 12.73
N ASP A 102 10.46 -0.82 13.73
CA ASP A 102 11.62 0.06 13.86
C ASP A 102 12.60 -0.11 12.69
N LEU A 103 12.84 -1.37 12.27
CA LEU A 103 13.65 -1.66 11.09
C LEU A 103 13.02 -1.11 9.81
N LEU A 104 11.70 -1.26 9.64
CA LEU A 104 10.98 -0.70 8.50
C LEU A 104 10.99 0.83 8.51
N ALA A 105 10.88 1.46 9.69
CA ALA A 105 10.96 2.91 9.84
C ALA A 105 12.37 3.46 9.53
N GLY A 106 13.41 2.63 9.64
CA GLY A 106 14.78 2.98 9.25
C GLY A 106 15.05 2.91 7.75
N LEU A 107 14.13 2.38 6.94
CA LEU A 107 14.30 2.31 5.49
C LEU A 107 14.11 3.68 4.84
N PRO A 108 14.88 3.99 3.77
CA PRO A 108 14.64 5.22 3.02
C PRO A 108 13.25 5.20 2.39
N GLU A 109 12.63 6.37 2.31
CA GLU A 109 11.34 6.54 1.65
C GLU A 109 11.42 6.12 0.17
N GLY A 110 10.41 5.38 -0.30
CA GLY A 110 10.33 4.98 -1.70
C GLY A 110 10.23 6.18 -2.64
N ALA A 111 10.96 6.15 -3.75
CA ALA A 111 11.06 7.29 -4.68
C ALA A 111 9.71 7.77 -5.25
N ARG A 112 8.67 6.92 -5.23
CA ARG A 112 7.34 7.22 -5.77
C ARG A 112 6.30 7.54 -4.71
N VAL A 113 6.67 7.55 -3.42
CA VAL A 113 5.76 7.87 -2.31
C VAL A 113 5.18 9.28 -2.48
N GLU A 114 6.02 10.29 -2.78
CA GLU A 114 5.57 11.67 -2.97
C GLU A 114 4.52 11.80 -4.10
N GLU A 115 4.71 11.06 -5.20
CA GLU A 115 3.76 11.04 -6.32
C GLU A 115 2.42 10.42 -5.89
N ARG A 116 2.45 9.30 -5.16
CA ARG A 116 1.25 8.64 -4.61
C ARG A 116 0.50 9.56 -3.66
N TRP A 117 1.22 10.16 -2.71
CA TRP A 117 0.66 11.10 -1.75
C TRP A 117 0.01 12.31 -2.43
N THR A 118 0.69 12.90 -3.41
CA THR A 118 0.16 14.01 -4.20
C THR A 118 -1.15 13.61 -4.87
N ARG A 119 -1.22 12.41 -5.44
CA ARG A 119 -2.41 11.89 -6.08
C ARG A 119 -3.57 11.68 -5.12
N ASP A 120 -3.30 11.14 -3.94
CA ASP A 120 -4.32 10.93 -2.91
C ASP A 120 -4.90 12.25 -2.44
N ARG A 121 -4.05 13.26 -2.25
CA ARG A 121 -4.49 14.63 -1.98
C ARG A 121 -5.38 15.18 -3.08
N TRP A 122 -5.04 14.96 -4.36
CA TRP A 122 -5.91 15.36 -5.48
C TRP A 122 -7.24 14.60 -5.50
N SER A 123 -7.22 13.29 -5.21
CA SER A 123 -8.40 12.44 -5.13
C SER A 123 -9.36 12.93 -4.03
N PHE A 124 -8.83 13.16 -2.83
CA PHE A 124 -9.55 13.70 -1.70
C PHE A 124 -10.10 15.10 -1.99
N THR A 125 -9.26 15.99 -2.52
CA THR A 125 -9.66 17.37 -2.87
C THR A 125 -10.79 17.35 -3.91
N GLY A 126 -10.67 16.53 -4.95
CA GLY A 126 -11.70 16.36 -5.96
C GLY A 126 -13.01 15.83 -5.39
N HIS A 127 -12.95 14.89 -4.43
CA HIS A 127 -14.16 14.42 -3.74
C HIS A 127 -14.80 15.52 -2.89
N ARG A 128 -14.01 16.20 -2.06
CA ARG A 128 -14.47 17.32 -1.23
C ARG A 128 -15.13 18.42 -2.06
N ASP A 129 -14.53 18.77 -3.19
CA ASP A 129 -15.04 19.84 -4.06
C ASP A 129 -16.38 19.46 -4.70
N ARG A 130 -16.58 18.19 -5.08
CA ARG A 130 -17.89 17.71 -5.58
C ARG A 130 -18.96 17.73 -4.48
N VAL A 131 -18.63 17.28 -3.26
CA VAL A 131 -19.55 17.35 -2.11
C VAL A 131 -19.95 18.80 -1.82
N THR A 132 -18.98 19.72 -1.82
CA THR A 132 -19.21 21.15 -1.60
C THR A 132 -20.07 21.77 -2.71
N ALA A 133 -19.93 21.29 -3.96
CA ALA A 133 -20.74 21.71 -5.09
C ALA A 133 -22.18 21.17 -5.06
N GLY A 134 -22.57 20.42 -4.02
CA GLY A 134 -23.90 19.86 -3.86
C GLY A 134 -24.13 18.57 -4.63
N GLU A 135 -23.07 17.78 -4.89
CA GLU A 135 -23.22 16.40 -5.38
C GLU A 135 -24.17 15.64 -4.43
N PRO A 136 -25.19 14.93 -4.95
CA PRO A 136 -26.08 14.13 -4.13
C PRO A 136 -25.29 13.16 -3.23
N PRO A 137 -25.79 12.85 -2.03
CA PRO A 137 -25.13 11.89 -1.14
C PRO A 137 -24.92 10.55 -1.87
N GLN A 138 -23.83 9.85 -1.55
CA GLN A 138 -23.53 8.57 -2.16
C GLN A 138 -24.73 7.61 -2.00
N PRO A 139 -25.21 7.01 -3.09
CA PRO A 139 -26.34 6.11 -3.02
C PRO A 139 -25.99 4.88 -2.19
N ARG A 140 -26.97 4.33 -1.46
CA ARG A 140 -26.77 3.08 -0.68
C ARG A 140 -26.39 1.89 -1.58
N ARG A 141 -26.78 1.91 -2.85
CA ARG A 141 -26.41 0.95 -3.89
C ARG A 141 -26.05 1.71 -5.15
N ASP A 142 -24.87 1.44 -5.70
CA ASP A 142 -24.49 1.95 -7.01
C ASP A 142 -25.27 1.21 -8.11
N ASP A 143 -25.64 1.92 -9.18
CA ASP A 143 -26.10 1.26 -10.40
C ASP A 143 -24.94 0.45 -11.04
N ALA A 144 -25.27 -0.50 -11.92
CA ALA A 144 -24.29 -1.40 -12.50
C ALA A 144 -23.15 -0.68 -13.24
N VAL A 145 -23.44 0.44 -13.92
CA VAL A 145 -22.44 1.21 -14.68
C VAL A 145 -21.52 1.97 -13.73
N THR A 146 -22.08 2.62 -12.71
CA THR A 146 -21.32 3.32 -11.67
C THR A 146 -20.43 2.34 -10.89
N ALA A 147 -20.98 1.19 -10.50
CA ALA A 147 -20.24 0.13 -9.80
C ALA A 147 -19.08 -0.38 -10.65
N ALA A 148 -19.31 -0.71 -11.93
CA ALA A 148 -18.28 -1.18 -12.85
C ALA A 148 -17.18 -0.13 -13.06
N ASN A 149 -17.54 1.16 -13.18
CA ASN A 149 -16.57 2.25 -13.33
C ASN A 149 -15.71 2.46 -12.07
N LYS A 150 -16.31 2.35 -10.87
CA LYS A 150 -15.59 2.42 -9.60
C LYS A 150 -14.63 1.23 -9.46
N LEU A 151 -15.09 0.02 -9.79
CA LEU A 151 -14.25 -1.19 -9.78
C LEU A 151 -13.08 -1.05 -10.74
N ALA A 152 -13.33 -0.73 -12.01
CA ALA A 152 -12.28 -0.54 -13.02
C ALA A 152 -11.30 0.58 -12.63
N THR A 153 -11.75 1.58 -11.87
CA THR A 153 -10.84 2.60 -11.32
C THR A 153 -9.96 2.01 -10.23
N ARG A 154 -10.53 1.31 -9.24
CA ARG A 154 -9.79 0.66 -8.15
C ARG A 154 -8.77 -0.35 -8.68
N GLU A 155 -9.12 -1.16 -9.67
CA GLU A 155 -8.20 -2.11 -10.30
C GLU A 155 -7.02 -1.40 -10.99
N ARG A 156 -7.27 -0.27 -11.67
CA ARG A 156 -6.18 0.55 -12.25
C ARG A 156 -5.28 1.16 -11.18
N GLU A 157 -5.86 1.60 -10.06
CA GLU A 157 -5.10 2.14 -8.94
C GLU A 157 -4.25 1.07 -8.27
N GLN A 158 -4.83 -0.10 -8.02
CA GLN A 158 -4.15 -1.27 -7.45
C GLN A 158 -2.98 -1.71 -8.33
N ALA A 159 -3.21 -1.90 -9.63
CA ALA A 159 -2.16 -2.28 -10.57
C ALA A 159 -1.03 -1.23 -10.68
N ARG A 160 -1.36 0.05 -10.49
CA ARG A 160 -0.34 1.11 -10.45
C ARG A 160 0.47 1.08 -9.16
N LEU A 161 -0.19 0.90 -8.02
CA LEU A 161 0.46 0.79 -6.72
C LEU A 161 1.47 -0.36 -6.75
N GLU A 162 1.03 -1.55 -7.15
CA GLU A 162 1.90 -2.74 -7.25
C GLU A 162 3.10 -2.51 -8.17
N ALA A 163 2.90 -1.83 -9.31
CA ALA A 163 3.99 -1.50 -10.22
C ALA A 163 4.97 -0.49 -9.62
N GLN A 164 4.47 0.50 -8.86
CA GLN A 164 5.33 1.49 -8.19
C GLN A 164 6.10 0.87 -7.02
N GLU A 165 5.47 0.01 -6.22
CA GLU A 165 6.11 -0.75 -5.16
C GLU A 165 7.22 -1.64 -5.70
N ALA A 166 6.96 -2.38 -6.78
CA ALA A 166 8.00 -3.17 -7.45
C ALA A 166 9.17 -2.30 -7.93
N LEU A 167 8.92 -1.07 -8.38
CA LEU A 167 9.98 -0.16 -8.81
C LEU A 167 10.71 0.56 -7.65
N ASP A 168 10.12 0.59 -6.46
CA ASP A 168 10.69 1.20 -5.26
C ASP A 168 11.50 0.16 -4.44
N ASP A 169 11.07 -1.11 -4.44
CA ASP A 169 11.69 -2.21 -3.69
C ASP A 169 12.35 -3.27 -4.62
N PRO A 170 13.69 -3.43 -4.56
CA PRO A 170 14.40 -4.46 -5.32
C PRO A 170 13.91 -5.90 -5.09
N LEU A 171 13.45 -6.25 -3.89
CA LEU A 171 12.94 -7.59 -3.59
C LEU A 171 11.56 -7.81 -4.25
N ALA A 172 10.68 -6.80 -4.20
CA ALA A 172 9.43 -6.83 -4.94
C ALA A 172 9.66 -6.93 -6.46
N MET A 173 10.67 -6.23 -7.01
CA MET A 173 11.09 -6.40 -8.41
C MET A 173 11.61 -7.82 -8.70
N ALA A 174 12.40 -8.39 -7.79
CA ALA A 174 12.98 -9.73 -7.97
C ALA A 174 11.89 -10.79 -8.10
N ALA A 175 10.84 -10.74 -7.30
CA ALA A 175 9.69 -11.64 -7.41
C ALA A 175 9.02 -11.56 -8.79
N ARG A 176 8.80 -10.34 -9.31
CA ARG A 176 8.21 -10.11 -10.65
C ARG A 176 9.15 -10.57 -11.78
N ARG A 177 10.47 -10.49 -11.60
CA ARG A 177 11.46 -11.02 -12.55
C ARG A 177 11.44 -12.54 -12.58
N LEU A 178 11.38 -13.19 -11.41
CA LEU A 178 11.30 -14.65 -11.29
C LEU A 178 10.00 -15.22 -11.88
N SER A 179 8.86 -14.52 -11.72
CA SER A 179 7.60 -14.93 -12.35
C SER A 179 7.55 -14.65 -13.87
N GLY A 180 8.53 -13.93 -14.41
CA GLY A 180 8.57 -13.52 -15.82
C GLY A 180 7.61 -12.38 -16.16
N GLU A 181 7.04 -11.70 -15.17
CA GLU A 181 6.18 -10.52 -15.34
C GLU A 181 6.98 -9.25 -15.62
N ALA A 182 8.25 -9.22 -15.22
CA ALA A 182 9.16 -8.11 -15.43
C ALA A 182 10.53 -8.60 -15.92
N PHE A 183 11.27 -7.70 -16.57
CA PHE A 183 12.69 -7.88 -16.83
C PHE A 183 13.40 -6.53 -16.64
N ALA A 184 14.67 -6.58 -16.25
CA ALA A 184 15.53 -5.43 -16.10
C ALA A 184 16.48 -5.33 -17.29
N GLY A 185 16.69 -4.13 -17.83
CA GLY A 185 17.61 -3.93 -18.93
C GLY A 185 17.84 -2.47 -19.23
N GLU A 186 18.88 -2.21 -20.00
CA GLU A 186 19.24 -0.89 -20.47
C GLU A 186 18.58 -0.63 -21.83
N VAL A 187 17.92 0.52 -21.97
CA VAL A 187 17.42 0.98 -23.27
C VAL A 187 18.60 1.48 -24.09
N VAL A 188 18.91 0.78 -25.18
CA VAL A 188 20.05 1.11 -26.05
C VAL A 188 19.65 1.92 -27.28
N ASP A 189 18.38 1.84 -27.69
CA ASP A 189 17.87 2.59 -28.83
C ASP A 189 16.37 2.86 -28.73
N VAL A 190 15.94 4.01 -29.25
CA VAL A 190 14.54 4.41 -29.33
C VAL A 190 14.26 5.03 -30.70
N VAL A 191 13.54 4.28 -31.54
CA VAL A 191 13.17 4.72 -32.88
C VAL A 191 11.71 5.14 -32.89
N MET A 192 11.44 6.39 -33.25
CA MET A 192 10.07 6.86 -33.42
C MET A 192 9.45 6.28 -34.69
N ALA A 193 8.60 5.25 -34.54
CA ALA A 193 7.76 4.75 -35.62
C ALA A 193 6.31 5.24 -35.49
N TYR A 194 5.53 5.05 -36.55
CA TYR A 194 4.12 5.44 -36.62
C TYR A 194 3.28 4.26 -37.11
N SER A 195 2.02 4.21 -36.69
CA SER A 195 1.09 3.19 -37.18
C SER A 195 0.71 3.43 -38.64
N GLU A 196 0.67 2.35 -39.43
CA GLU A 196 0.16 2.31 -40.80
C GLU A 196 -1.37 2.35 -40.82
N SER A 197 -1.94 3.48 -40.41
CA SER A 197 -3.38 3.71 -40.38
C SER A 197 -3.72 5.04 -41.02
N LYS A 198 -4.95 5.19 -41.52
CA LYS A 198 -5.46 6.43 -42.14
C LYS A 198 -5.23 7.69 -41.27
N ARG A 199 -5.10 7.52 -39.95
CA ARG A 199 -4.55 8.53 -39.03
C ARG A 199 -3.32 7.92 -38.34
N PRO A 200 -2.08 8.27 -38.74
CA PRO A 200 -0.88 7.72 -38.13
C PRO A 200 -0.78 8.10 -36.66
N SER A 201 -0.53 7.13 -35.79
CA SER A 201 -0.34 7.34 -34.37
C SER A 201 1.08 6.96 -33.96
N PRO A 202 1.74 7.73 -33.07
CA PRO A 202 3.08 7.38 -32.61
C PRO A 202 3.14 5.98 -31.99
N ARG A 203 4.16 5.22 -32.41
CA ARG A 203 4.51 3.86 -31.98
C ARG A 203 6.03 3.79 -31.81
N PRO A 204 6.59 4.36 -30.73
CA PRO A 204 8.02 4.25 -30.50
C PRO A 204 8.42 2.77 -30.38
N LEU A 205 9.47 2.39 -31.09
CA LEU A 205 10.16 1.11 -30.94
C LEU A 205 11.31 1.33 -29.96
N VAL A 206 11.46 0.42 -29.00
CA VAL A 206 12.48 0.50 -27.96
C VAL A 206 13.30 -0.78 -28.01
N THR A 207 14.62 -0.64 -28.14
CA THR A 207 15.57 -1.74 -28.09
C THR A 207 16.18 -1.78 -26.69
N VAL A 208 16.09 -2.94 -26.03
CA VAL A 208 16.57 -3.13 -24.65
C VAL A 208 17.62 -4.22 -24.62
N ARG A 209 18.77 -3.91 -24.02
CA ARG A 209 19.82 -4.88 -23.67
C ARG A 209 19.54 -5.40 -22.26
N THR A 210 19.37 -6.70 -22.11
CA THR A 210 19.00 -7.32 -20.83
C THR A 210 19.83 -8.58 -20.59
N GLU A 211 20.17 -8.82 -19.32
CA GLU A 211 20.77 -10.09 -18.85
C GLU A 211 19.69 -11.09 -18.43
N ASP A 212 18.44 -10.63 -18.27
CA ASP A 212 17.34 -11.51 -17.96
C ASP A 212 17.05 -12.44 -19.14
N ARG A 213 16.58 -13.64 -18.83
CA ARG A 213 16.04 -14.57 -19.82
C ARG A 213 14.53 -14.34 -19.89
N PRO A 214 14.02 -13.44 -20.76
CA PRO A 214 12.58 -13.25 -20.88
C PRO A 214 11.92 -14.57 -21.28
N HIS A 215 10.78 -14.89 -20.68
CA HIS A 215 10.02 -16.12 -20.92
C HIS A 215 9.32 -16.13 -22.32
N LEU A 216 9.72 -15.25 -23.22
CA LEU A 216 9.19 -15.13 -24.58
C LEU A 216 10.12 -15.84 -25.56
N ALA A 217 9.57 -16.74 -26.38
CA ALA A 217 10.30 -17.30 -27.50
C ALA A 217 10.62 -16.21 -28.54
N GLU A 218 11.63 -16.47 -29.37
CA GLU A 218 12.08 -15.52 -30.37
C GLU A 218 10.95 -15.18 -31.37
N ARG A 219 10.82 -13.88 -31.72
CA ARG A 219 9.79 -13.33 -32.62
C ARG A 219 8.34 -13.49 -32.13
N VAL A 220 8.12 -13.84 -30.87
CA VAL A 220 6.78 -13.87 -30.27
C VAL A 220 6.30 -12.46 -29.96
N ARG A 221 5.08 -12.15 -30.41
CA ARG A 221 4.39 -10.90 -30.07
C ARG A 221 3.78 -11.03 -28.68
N ALA A 222 4.22 -10.19 -27.75
CA ALA A 222 3.57 -10.04 -26.46
C ALA A 222 2.45 -9.00 -26.58
N TYR A 223 1.30 -9.32 -25.99
CA TYR A 223 0.17 -8.40 -25.88
C TYR A 223 -0.02 -8.07 -24.42
N ARG A 224 -0.36 -6.81 -24.12
CA ARG A 224 -0.83 -6.44 -22.79
C ARG A 224 -2.07 -7.28 -22.48
N SER A 225 -2.07 -8.03 -21.38
CA SER A 225 -3.28 -8.67 -20.86
C SER A 225 -4.20 -7.58 -20.29
N LEU A 226 -5.39 -7.45 -20.86
CA LEU A 226 -6.47 -6.62 -20.34
C LEU A 226 -7.70 -7.54 -20.28
N GLY A 227 -8.00 -8.07 -19.09
CA GLY A 227 -9.21 -8.83 -18.74
C GLY A 227 -9.91 -9.53 -19.91
N GLY A 228 -9.40 -10.69 -20.34
CA GLY A 228 -10.07 -11.60 -21.26
C GLY A 228 -10.22 -11.17 -22.73
N SER A 229 -9.98 -9.90 -23.09
CA SER A 229 -10.08 -9.45 -24.48
C SER A 229 -8.72 -9.04 -25.06
N ARG A 230 -8.28 -9.76 -26.11
CA ARG A 230 -7.08 -9.44 -26.90
C ARG A 230 -7.33 -8.18 -27.73
N ARG A 231 -7.27 -6.98 -27.14
CA ARG A 231 -7.23 -5.72 -27.90
C ARG A 231 -5.79 -5.29 -28.21
N ARG A 232 -5.58 -4.92 -29.48
CA ARG A 232 -4.31 -4.65 -30.15
C ARG A 232 -3.58 -3.42 -29.57
N ARG A 233 -2.78 -3.63 -28.52
CA ARG A 233 -1.49 -2.94 -28.37
C ARG A 233 -0.42 -4.02 -28.28
N SER A 234 0.14 -4.34 -29.45
CA SER A 234 1.24 -5.29 -29.59
C SER A 234 2.55 -4.61 -29.25
N SER A 235 3.33 -5.23 -28.38
CA SER A 235 4.78 -5.05 -28.31
C SER A 235 5.40 -6.32 -28.88
N SER A 236 5.98 -6.23 -30.08
CA SER A 236 6.77 -7.33 -30.64
C SER A 236 8.14 -7.30 -29.99
N ALA A 237 8.52 -8.37 -29.29
CA ALA A 237 9.88 -8.56 -28.83
C ALA A 237 10.62 -9.41 -29.87
N THR A 238 11.69 -8.87 -30.45
CA THR A 238 12.58 -9.63 -31.32
C THR A 238 13.91 -9.74 -30.60
N ARG A 239 14.30 -10.96 -30.24
CA ARG A 239 15.61 -11.22 -29.64
C ARG A 239 16.64 -11.26 -30.76
N THR A 240 17.57 -10.31 -30.77
CA THR A 240 18.74 -10.34 -31.66
C THR A 240 19.92 -10.84 -30.85
N ALA A 241 20.38 -12.06 -31.12
CA ALA A 241 21.59 -12.58 -30.48
C ALA A 241 22.79 -11.77 -31.00
N ARG A 242 23.42 -10.96 -30.14
CA ARG A 242 24.76 -10.46 -30.40
C ARG A 242 25.67 -10.78 -29.21
N THR A 243 26.68 -11.56 -29.54
CA THR A 243 27.75 -12.09 -28.71
C THR A 243 28.68 -10.96 -28.21
N ALA A 244 28.95 -10.97 -26.91
CA ALA A 244 30.13 -10.49 -26.16
C ALA A 244 30.80 -9.12 -26.48
N VAL A 245 30.97 -8.27 -25.44
CA VAL A 245 32.24 -7.94 -24.72
C VAL A 245 32.17 -6.58 -23.99
N CYS A 246 32.45 -6.65 -22.67
CA CYS A 246 33.15 -5.76 -21.72
C CYS A 246 32.98 -4.21 -21.63
N TRP A 247 32.50 -3.80 -20.44
CA TRP A 247 32.89 -2.68 -19.52
C TRP A 247 33.19 -1.26 -20.05
N SER A 248 32.40 -0.28 -19.61
CA SER A 248 32.74 0.61 -18.48
C SER A 248 31.73 1.78 -18.33
N CYS A 249 31.39 2.07 -17.06
CA CYS A 249 31.07 3.37 -16.45
C CYS A 249 30.44 4.54 -17.29
N VAL A 250 29.27 5.03 -16.83
CA VAL A 250 29.06 6.41 -16.29
C VAL A 250 27.64 6.96 -16.52
N SER A 251 27.03 7.31 -15.37
CA SER A 251 26.04 8.37 -15.06
C SER A 251 24.68 8.43 -15.75
N TRP A 252 23.67 8.42 -14.90
CA TRP A 252 22.37 9.06 -15.12
C TRP A 252 22.48 10.58 -14.99
N THR A 253 22.03 11.33 -16.00
CA THR A 253 21.44 12.65 -15.77
C THR A 253 20.53 13.10 -16.92
N ARG A 254 19.41 13.72 -16.53
CA ARG A 254 18.48 14.59 -17.30
C ARG A 254 17.46 13.96 -18.26
N TRP A 255 16.21 13.92 -17.77
CA TRP A 255 15.02 14.20 -18.59
C TRP A 255 14.01 15.10 -17.86
N ALA A 256 14.42 16.33 -17.54
CA ALA A 256 13.53 17.40 -17.09
C ALA A 256 13.66 18.60 -18.04
N GLY A 257 13.00 18.54 -19.20
CA GLY A 257 13.07 19.64 -20.18
C GLY A 257 11.92 19.74 -21.18
N ALA A 258 11.16 18.67 -21.42
CA ALA A 258 10.17 18.66 -22.51
C ALA A 258 8.73 19.04 -22.08
N ARG A 259 8.39 19.04 -20.78
CA ARG A 259 7.00 19.30 -20.33
C ARG A 259 6.66 20.79 -20.12
N SER A 260 7.63 21.68 -19.95
CA SER A 260 7.36 23.11 -19.68
C SER A 260 6.90 23.88 -20.93
N ARG A 261 7.40 23.54 -22.12
CA ARG A 261 7.09 24.28 -23.36
C ARG A 261 5.66 24.05 -23.91
N ARG A 262 4.99 22.96 -23.54
CA ARG A 262 3.59 22.70 -23.98
C ARG A 262 2.53 23.45 -23.15
N ARG A 263 2.80 23.77 -21.88
CA ARG A 263 1.87 24.57 -21.05
C ARG A 263 1.88 26.06 -21.39
N ALA A 264 3.00 26.60 -21.90
CA ALA A 264 3.09 28.00 -22.31
C ALA A 264 2.31 28.31 -23.60
N ARG A 265 2.20 27.35 -24.54
CA ARG A 265 1.45 27.53 -25.80
C ARG A 265 -0.07 27.45 -25.63
N SER A 266 -0.59 26.68 -24.66
CA SER A 266 -2.05 26.62 -24.43
C SER A 266 -2.59 27.89 -23.75
N ARG A 267 -1.83 28.49 -22.83
CA ARG A 267 -2.22 29.75 -22.18
C ARG A 267 -2.28 30.92 -23.17
N ARG A 268 -1.32 31.06 -24.09
CA ARG A 268 -1.33 32.16 -25.09
C ARG A 268 -2.48 32.05 -26.11
N ARG A 269 -2.97 30.85 -26.44
CA ARG A 269 -4.14 30.68 -27.31
C ARG A 269 -5.47 31.01 -26.63
N ALA A 270 -5.58 30.76 -25.32
CA ALA A 270 -6.79 31.11 -24.56
C ALA A 270 -6.94 32.63 -24.38
N THR A 271 -5.84 33.36 -24.15
CA THR A 271 -5.87 34.84 -23.99
C THR A 271 -6.16 35.55 -25.32
N ALA A 272 -5.65 35.05 -26.45
CA ALA A 272 -5.92 35.63 -27.77
C ALA A 272 -7.36 35.40 -28.27
N CYS A 273 -8.03 34.33 -27.80
CA CYS A 273 -9.44 34.06 -28.12
C CYS A 273 -10.37 34.97 -27.29
N ALA A 274 -10.03 35.22 -26.02
CA ALA A 274 -10.78 36.13 -25.15
C ALA A 274 -10.70 37.61 -25.59
N SER A 275 -9.57 38.05 -26.17
CA SER A 275 -9.42 39.42 -26.67
C SER A 275 -10.11 39.67 -28.02
N ARG A 276 -10.22 38.66 -28.91
CA ARG A 276 -11.00 38.79 -30.16
C ARG A 276 -12.51 38.75 -29.95
N CYS A 277 -12.99 38.05 -28.91
CA CYS A 277 -14.42 38.02 -28.61
C CYS A 277 -14.93 39.35 -28.00
N SER A 278 -14.05 40.07 -27.29
CA SER A 278 -14.37 41.36 -26.67
C SER A 278 -14.28 42.57 -27.63
N SER A 279 -13.54 42.47 -28.74
CA SER A 279 -13.53 43.52 -29.79
C SER A 279 -14.72 43.41 -30.75
N THR A 280 -15.24 42.21 -30.99
CA THR A 280 -16.29 41.98 -32.00
C THR A 280 -17.70 42.30 -31.47
N ASN A 281 -17.93 42.16 -30.15
CA ASN A 281 -19.21 42.50 -29.50
C ASN A 281 -19.38 43.99 -29.16
N ARG A 282 -18.40 44.85 -29.43
CA ARG A 282 -18.53 46.33 -29.32
C ARG A 282 -18.93 47.00 -30.64
N ALA A 283 -18.82 46.31 -31.77
CA ALA A 283 -19.13 46.84 -33.10
C ALA A 283 -20.53 46.46 -33.62
N ALA A 284 -21.22 45.51 -32.97
CA ALA A 284 -22.58 45.12 -33.32
C ALA A 284 -23.47 45.32 -32.09
N GLY A 285 -24.20 46.43 -32.02
CA GLY A 285 -25.12 46.77 -30.93
C GLY A 285 -26.27 45.78 -30.76
N ARG A 286 -25.99 44.61 -30.18
CA ARG A 286 -26.97 43.59 -29.81
C ARG A 286 -26.90 43.35 -28.31
N SER A 287 -27.98 43.70 -27.64
CA SER A 287 -28.24 43.47 -26.22
C SER A 287 -28.34 41.97 -25.91
N CYS A 288 -27.68 41.55 -24.83
CA CYS A 288 -27.78 40.19 -24.30
C CYS A 288 -28.71 40.21 -23.07
N PRO A 289 -29.65 39.24 -22.91
CA PRO A 289 -30.66 39.29 -21.86
C PRO A 289 -30.05 38.98 -20.47
N THR A 290 -30.19 39.98 -19.60
CA THR A 290 -30.42 39.92 -18.15
C THR A 290 -29.90 38.73 -17.33
N ARG A 291 -28.82 39.00 -16.59
CA ARG A 291 -28.53 38.44 -15.26
C ARG A 291 -29.72 38.68 -14.30
N ARG A 292 -30.30 37.63 -13.71
CA ARG A 292 -31.00 37.76 -12.43
C ARG A 292 -29.98 37.81 -11.30
N ARG A 293 -29.94 38.95 -10.59
CA ARG A 293 -29.20 39.15 -9.34
C ARG A 293 -29.98 38.62 -8.13
N PRO A 294 -29.30 38.35 -7.00
CA PRO A 294 -29.80 37.56 -5.88
C PRO A 294 -30.67 38.40 -4.92
N ARG A 295 -31.59 37.75 -4.21
CA ARG A 295 -32.24 38.32 -3.02
C ARG A 295 -31.33 38.13 -1.80
N GLY A 296 -31.21 39.20 -1.02
CA GLY A 296 -30.36 39.34 0.16
C GLY A 296 -30.85 38.60 1.42
N PRO A 297 -30.23 38.90 2.58
CA PRO A 297 -29.93 37.91 3.63
C PRO A 297 -30.99 37.86 4.75
N MET A 298 -31.10 36.71 5.42
CA MET A 298 -31.72 36.60 6.75
C MET A 298 -30.77 35.94 7.76
N ALA A 299 -30.44 36.74 8.76
CA ALA A 299 -30.21 36.46 10.18
C ALA A 299 -29.42 35.21 10.61
N ALA A 300 -28.28 35.50 11.23
CA ALA A 300 -27.50 34.58 12.06
C ALA A 300 -28.22 34.21 13.37
N ARG A 301 -28.02 32.96 13.82
CA ARG A 301 -28.09 32.56 15.24
C ARG A 301 -26.81 31.79 15.59
N PRO A 302 -26.10 32.14 16.67
CA PRO A 302 -24.90 31.41 17.08
C PRO A 302 -25.28 30.30 18.07
N VAL A 303 -24.78 29.09 17.85
CA VAL A 303 -24.70 28.07 18.91
C VAL A 303 -23.23 27.76 19.12
N ARG A 304 -22.69 28.31 20.21
CA ARG A 304 -21.44 27.85 20.83
C ARG A 304 -21.71 26.54 21.56
N ARG A 305 -20.83 25.55 21.40
CA ARG A 305 -20.29 24.76 22.53
C ARG A 305 -18.92 24.17 22.16
N PRO A 306 -17.93 24.25 23.06
CA PRO A 306 -16.58 23.70 22.86
C PRO A 306 -16.50 22.22 23.23
N TYR A 307 -15.66 21.47 22.50
CA TYR A 307 -15.24 20.13 22.88
C TYR A 307 -14.38 20.20 24.16
N ARG A 308 -14.80 19.50 25.23
CA ARG A 308 -13.97 19.19 26.41
C ARG A 308 -13.23 17.88 26.16
N SER A 309 -11.92 17.88 26.36
CA SER A 309 -11.09 16.68 26.44
C SER A 309 -11.43 15.84 27.69
N PRO A 310 -11.30 14.50 27.64
CA PRO A 310 -11.46 13.65 28.82
C PRO A 310 -10.19 13.62 29.69
N PRO A 311 -10.30 13.33 31.00
CA PRO A 311 -9.17 13.30 31.92
C PRO A 311 -8.38 11.99 31.82
N THR A 312 -7.07 12.12 31.92
CA THR A 312 -6.12 11.05 32.26
C THR A 312 -6.38 10.53 33.66
N ARG A 313 -6.45 9.20 33.81
CA ARG A 313 -6.10 8.48 35.04
C ARG A 313 -4.73 7.86 34.83
#